data_AF-A0A523GJN4-F1
#
_entry.id   AF-A0A523GJN4-F1
#
_cell.length_a   1.000
_cell.length_b   1.000
_cell.length_c   1.000
_cell.angle_alpha   90.00
_cell.angle_beta   90.00
_cell.angle_gamma   90.00
#
_symmetry.space_group_name_H-M   'P 1'
#
loop_
_entity.id
_entity.type
_entity.pdbx_description
1 polymer ?
#
loop_
_entity_poly.entity_id
_entity_poly.type
_entity_poly.pdbx_seq_one_letter_code
_entity_poly.pdbx_strand_id
1 'polypeptide(L)' 'GPPKTTSHCEMSDQERALLGIPENLVRYSVGIEDVEDLQEDLSTALSSL' A
#
# COMPACT_ATOMS: atom_id res chain seq x y z
N GLY A 1 -3.19 -5.11 -4.22
CA GLY A 1 -2.03 -4.61 -4.98
C GLY A 1 -1.93 -3.10 -4.82
N PRO A 2 -0.77 -2.49 -5.11
CA PRO A 2 -0.60 -1.04 -5.09
C PRO A 2 -1.70 -0.33 -5.89
N PRO A 3 -2.15 0.87 -5.48
CA PRO A 3 -3.21 1.60 -6.19
C PRO A 3 -2.94 1.76 -7.68
N LYS A 4 -1.68 1.98 -8.08
CA LYS A 4 -1.25 2.12 -9.48
C LYS A 4 -1.41 0.87 -10.34
N THR A 5 -1.40 -0.33 -9.77
CA THR A 5 -1.57 -1.60 -10.52
C THR A 5 -2.95 -2.22 -10.32
N THR A 6 -3.82 -1.55 -9.56
CA THR A 6 -5.16 -2.05 -9.23
C THR A 6 -6.20 -0.98 -9.51
N SER A 7 -6.75 -0.32 -8.49
CA SER A 7 -7.91 0.56 -8.65
C SER A 7 -7.66 1.84 -9.45
N HIS A 8 -6.40 2.22 -9.69
CA HIS A 8 -6.02 3.42 -10.45
C HIS A 8 -5.09 3.07 -11.63
N CYS A 9 -5.17 1.84 -12.15
CA CYS A 9 -4.30 1.38 -13.23
C CYS A 9 -4.58 2.07 -14.57
N GLU A 10 -5.80 2.55 -14.80
CA GLU A 10 -6.18 3.25 -16.04
C GLU A 10 -5.79 4.73 -16.04
N MET A 11 -5.30 5.26 -14.91
CA MET A 11 -4.86 6.65 -14.80
C MET A 11 -3.41 6.79 -15.29
N SER A 12 -3.06 7.94 -15.84
CA SER A 12 -1.66 8.30 -16.06
C SER A 12 -0.95 8.62 -14.74
N ASP A 13 0.39 8.57 -14.75
CA ASP A 13 1.22 8.93 -13.59
C ASP A 13 0.94 10.37 -13.12
N GLN A 14 0.67 11.28 -14.06
CA GLN A 14 0.37 12.69 -13.78
C GLN A 14 -0.98 12.85 -13.07
N GLU A 15 -2.02 12.15 -13.54
CA GLU A 15 -3.34 12.20 -12.91
C GLU A 15 -3.32 11.57 -11.50
N ARG A 16 -2.59 10.46 -11.31
CA ARG A 16 -2.39 9.87 -9.98
C ARG A 16 -1.67 10.81 -9.02
N ALA A 17 -0.61 11.48 -9.49
CA ALA A 17 0.12 12.46 -8.69
C ALA A 17 -0.76 13.64 -8.26
N LEU A 18 -1.62 14.15 -9.15
CA LEU A 18 -2.58 15.22 -8.85
C LEU A 18 -3.60 14.83 -7.78
N LEU A 19 -3.97 13.55 -7.70
CA LEU A 19 -4.85 13.00 -6.67
C LEU A 19 -4.13 12.60 -5.38
N GLY A 20 -2.82 12.86 -5.26
CA GLY A 20 -2.03 12.49 -4.09
C GLY A 20 -1.78 10.98 -3.97
N ILE A 21 -1.72 10.27 -5.09
CA ILE A 21 -1.40 8.84 -5.16
C ILE A 21 0.04 8.68 -5.66
N PRO A 22 1.05 8.72 -4.78
CA PRO A 22 2.43 8.54 -5.19
C PRO A 22 2.72 7.08 -5.58
N GLU A 23 3.76 6.89 -6.39
CA GLU A 23 4.12 5.60 -7.00
C GLU A 23 4.55 4.51 -6.00
N ASN A 24 4.92 4.92 -4.78
CA ASN A 24 5.29 4.07 -3.66
C ASN A 24 4.17 3.92 -2.61
N LEU A 25 2.95 4.38 -2.90
CA LEU A 25 1.82 4.25 -1.97
C LEU A 25 1.44 2.78 -1.78
N VAL A 26 1.55 2.30 -0.55
CA VAL A 26 0.99 1.01 -0.11
C VAL A 26 -0.30 1.28 0.65
N ARG A 27 -1.41 0.66 0.21
CA ARG A 27 -2.68 0.71 0.93
C ARG A 27 -2.87 -0.59 1.69
N TYR A 28 -2.89 -0.51 3.02
CA TYR A 28 -3.10 -1.63 3.92
C TYR A 28 -4.48 -1.55 4.56
N SER A 29 -5.26 -2.63 4.46
CA SER A 29 -6.57 -2.76 5.11
C SER A 29 -6.39 -3.66 6.32
N VAL A 30 -6.45 -3.07 7.51
CA VAL A 30 -6.32 -3.81 8.78
C VAL A 30 -7.56 -4.68 8.97
N GLY A 31 -7.36 -5.96 9.30
CA GLY A 31 -8.44 -6.90 9.61
C GLY A 31 -8.76 -6.91 11.12
N ILE A 32 -9.21 -8.07 11.61
CA ILE A 32 -9.61 -8.28 13.02
C ILE A 32 -8.67 -9.26 13.76
N GLU A 33 -7.48 -9.49 13.21
CA GLU A 33 -6.44 -10.33 13.76
C GLU A 33 -5.82 -9.72 15.04
N ASP A 34 -4.93 -10.48 15.69
CA ASP A 34 -4.18 -9.97 16.84
C ASP A 34 -3.25 -8.82 16.40
N VAL A 35 -3.22 -7.77 17.22
CA VAL A 35 -2.41 -6.58 16.98
C VAL A 35 -0.92 -6.89 17.06
N GLU A 36 -0.50 -7.88 17.84
CA GLU A 36 0.91 -8.30 17.93
C GLU A 36 1.36 -9.01 16.64
N ASP A 37 0.55 -9.93 16.12
CA ASP A 37 0.82 -10.64 14.86
C ASP A 37 0.93 -9.66 13.68
N LEU A 38 0.00 -8.70 13.58
CA LEU A 38 0.01 -7.69 12.51
C LEU A 38 1.27 -6.81 12.57
N GLN A 39 1.76 -6.48 13.76
CA GLN A 39 2.99 -5.71 13.93
C GLN A 39 4.23 -6.51 13.56
N GLU A 40 4.31 -7.78 13.96
CA GLU A 40 5.44 -8.66 13.63
C GLU A 40 5.54 -8.88 12.12
N ASP A 41 4.41 -9.12 11.45
CA ASP A 41 4.34 -9.30 10.00
C ASP A 41 4.84 -8.04 9.27
N LEU A 42 4.34 -6.87 9.65
CA LEU A 42 4.77 -5.60 9.05
C LEU A 42 6.24 -5.31 9.33
N SER A 43 6.73 -5.55 10.54
CA SER A 43 8.13 -5.37 10.92
C SER A 43 9.06 -6.27 10.12
N THR A 44 8.71 -7.54 9.98
CA THR A 44 9.48 -8.54 9.21
C THR A 44 9.52 -8.16 7.74
N ALA A 45 8.37 -7.83 7.14
CA ALA A 45 8.30 -7.41 5.75
C ALA A 45 9.13 -6.15 5.47
N LEU A 46 9.01 -5.12 6.33
CA LEU A 46 9.74 -3.86 6.17
C LEU A 46 11.25 -4.01 6.40
N SER A 47 11.69 -4.95 7.24
CA SER A 47 13.10 -5.24 7.46
C SER A 47 13.79 -5.93 6.27
N SER A 48 13.00 -6.46 5.32
CA SER A 48 13.50 -7.20 4.15
C SER A 48 13.59 -6.35 2.86
N LEU A 49 13.20 -5.07 2.93
CA LEU A 49 13.23 -4.10 1.82
C LEU A 49 14.57 -3.37 1.74
#